data_AF-A0AAD8YI99-F1
#
_entry.id   AF-A0AAD8YI99-F1
#
_cell.length_a   1.000
_cell.length_b   1.000
_cell.length_c   1.000
_cell.angle_alpha   90.00
_cell.angle_beta   90.00
_cell.angle_gamma   90.00
#
_symmetry.space_group_name_H-M   'P 1'
#
loop_
_entity.id
_entity.type
_entity.pdbx_description
1 polymer ?
#
loop_
_entity_poly.entity_id
_entity_poly.type
_entity_poly.pdbx_seq_one_letter_code
_entity_poly.pdbx_strand_id
1 'polypeptide(L)'
;MMHNIMTATPTYAHHCRRAVGLSIALLSLVIFSSYAFVQPQHKYHRTQTSSLCMSYTTHQIHQATLANKDDIIDRPTAQQLVTNMLCPPNEERSRTNAGVEAFGQDTHAKVITKDDPRNEYTYGEFPFDSFDLLVDLAAGYVDETITQEEAGGKRKKMIDVGSGSGRLAFYAGLTRSDWDVTGIEIGHQLHSLAVGSLQRGISEDLFQPIDDNNTSGEEAQISFYNGNVLPGIDPYFQNTLCDNDTVQSILSEANLLFAYSTVFETDSLQSFNPALGAMVLSSKWSQTLASTCQNGVVAVTTDRILNPDHGWKLLDRMDVDNPSVWGSVGYISVLQK
;
A
#
# COMPACT_ATOMS: atom_id res chain seq x y z
N MET A 1 -67.13 23.96 -26.35
CA MET A 1 -66.91 22.75 -27.18
C MET A 1 -65.90 21.91 -26.41
N MET A 2 -66.21 20.90 -25.59
CA MET A 2 -67.33 19.93 -25.54
C MET A 2 -67.34 18.84 -26.63
N HIS A 3 -67.30 17.58 -26.16
CA HIS A 3 -67.57 16.28 -26.83
C HIS A 3 -66.56 15.75 -27.88
N ASN A 4 -66.39 14.42 -28.08
CA ASN A 4 -66.61 13.22 -27.24
C ASN A 4 -65.84 12.01 -27.84
N ILE A 5 -65.28 11.16 -26.96
CA ILE A 5 -65.37 9.68 -26.86
C ILE A 5 -65.84 8.87 -28.10
N MET A 6 -65.07 7.82 -28.47
CA MET A 6 -65.45 6.39 -28.73
C MET A 6 -64.23 5.62 -29.31
N THR A 7 -63.55 4.69 -28.60
CA THR A 7 -63.85 3.26 -28.34
C THR A 7 -63.88 2.31 -29.55
N ALA A 8 -62.91 1.38 -29.63
CA ALA A 8 -63.12 -0.01 -30.09
C ALA A 8 -61.92 -0.92 -29.71
N THR A 9 -62.19 -2.03 -29.03
CA THR A 9 -61.34 -3.23 -28.96
C THR A 9 -61.92 -4.34 -29.84
N PRO A 10 -61.11 -5.34 -30.23
CA PRO A 10 -61.36 -6.71 -29.74
C PRO A 10 -60.05 -7.41 -29.31
N THR A 11 -59.89 -8.07 -28.17
CA THR A 11 -60.59 -9.21 -27.49
C THR A 11 -60.24 -10.62 -27.97
N TYR A 12 -59.88 -11.46 -26.99
CA TYR A 12 -59.89 -12.94 -26.97
C TYR A 12 -58.82 -13.69 -27.80
N ALA A 13 -58.29 -14.85 -27.38
CA ALA A 13 -58.59 -15.69 -26.20
C ALA A 13 -57.53 -16.80 -25.96
N HIS A 14 -57.29 -17.18 -24.69
CA HIS A 14 -56.94 -18.56 -24.19
C HIS A 14 -55.71 -19.31 -24.83
N HIS A 15 -54.97 -20.27 -24.26
CA HIS A 15 -54.88 -21.02 -22.99
C HIS A 15 -53.48 -21.75 -22.96
N CYS A 16 -52.93 -22.43 -21.93
CA CYS A 16 -53.36 -22.79 -20.57
C CYS A 16 -52.16 -23.15 -19.64
N ARG A 17 -52.25 -22.81 -18.33
CA ARG A 17 -51.81 -23.58 -17.12
C ARG A 17 -50.42 -24.29 -17.01
N ARG A 18 -49.72 -23.86 -15.94
CA ARG A 18 -49.17 -24.65 -14.77
C ARG A 18 -48.14 -25.79 -14.97
N ALA A 19 -46.98 -25.63 -14.33
CA ALA A 19 -46.48 -26.39 -13.14
C ALA A 19 -45.04 -25.87 -12.84
N VAL A 20 -44.68 -25.28 -11.69
CA VAL A 20 -44.45 -25.88 -10.36
C VAL A 20 -43.69 -27.23 -10.42
N GLY A 21 -42.40 -27.19 -10.09
CA GLY A 21 -41.56 -28.37 -9.90
C GLY A 21 -40.25 -28.03 -9.19
N LEU A 22 -40.18 -28.33 -7.89
CA LEU A 22 -38.91 -28.36 -7.15
C LEU A 22 -37.98 -29.43 -7.76
N SER A 23 -36.66 -29.25 -7.63
CA SER A 23 -35.70 -30.34 -7.80
C SER A 23 -34.51 -30.15 -6.85
N ILE A 24 -34.62 -30.81 -5.70
CA ILE A 24 -33.52 -31.16 -4.80
C ILE A 24 -33.54 -32.68 -4.71
N ALA A 25 -32.43 -33.36 -5.06
CA ALA A 25 -31.90 -34.53 -4.35
C ALA A 25 -30.79 -35.24 -5.14
N LEU A 26 -29.69 -35.51 -4.43
CA LEU A 26 -28.81 -36.69 -4.50
C LEU A 26 -28.56 -37.37 -5.86
N LEU A 27 -27.28 -37.39 -6.25
CA LEU A 27 -26.65 -38.62 -6.72
C LEU A 27 -25.45 -38.94 -5.81
N SER A 28 -25.38 -40.17 -5.32
CA SER A 28 -24.27 -40.71 -4.54
C SER A 28 -23.97 -42.13 -4.99
N LEU A 29 -22.73 -42.57 -4.70
CA LEU A 29 -22.28 -43.96 -4.65
C LEU A 29 -21.90 -44.68 -5.96
N VAL A 30 -20.58 -44.83 -6.17
CA VAL A 30 -19.98 -46.12 -6.54
C VAL A 30 -18.79 -46.37 -5.58
N ILE A 31 -18.57 -47.64 -5.26
CA ILE A 31 -17.74 -48.17 -4.15
C ILE A 31 -16.34 -48.60 -4.63
N PHE A 32 -15.42 -48.84 -3.68
CA PHE A 32 -14.20 -49.69 -3.66
C PHE A 32 -12.98 -48.88 -3.16
N SER A 33 -12.07 -49.38 -2.32
CA SER A 33 -12.06 -50.58 -1.46
C SER A 33 -11.04 -50.41 -0.34
N SER A 34 -11.27 -51.06 0.80
CA SER A 34 -10.37 -51.26 1.94
C SER A 34 -8.88 -51.46 1.57
N TYR A 35 -7.96 -50.74 2.22
CA TYR A 35 -6.62 -51.26 2.52
C TYR A 35 -6.05 -50.76 3.86
N ALA A 36 -5.23 -51.64 4.43
CA ALA A 36 -4.81 -51.74 5.83
C ALA A 36 -4.22 -50.48 6.50
N PHE A 37 -4.57 -50.34 7.78
CA PHE A 37 -3.92 -49.47 8.76
C PHE A 37 -2.54 -50.04 9.13
N VAL A 38 -1.45 -49.38 8.74
CA VAL A 38 -0.09 -49.69 9.20
C VAL A 38 0.60 -48.37 9.57
N GLN A 39 0.85 -48.16 10.86
CA GLN A 39 1.69 -47.05 11.34
C GLN A 39 3.17 -47.42 11.25
N PRO A 40 4.02 -46.62 10.56
CA PRO A 40 5.46 -46.64 10.79
C PRO A 40 5.79 -45.65 11.92
N GLN A 41 6.28 -46.15 13.07
CA GLN A 41 6.87 -45.29 14.08
C GLN A 41 8.24 -44.77 13.62
N HIS A 42 8.28 -43.60 12.99
CA HIS A 42 9.53 -42.88 12.81
C HIS A 42 9.92 -42.15 14.10
N LYS A 43 10.96 -42.68 14.77
CA LYS A 43 11.67 -41.98 15.84
C LYS A 43 12.29 -40.70 15.26
N TYR A 44 11.75 -39.54 15.63
CA TYR A 44 12.44 -38.28 15.39
C TYR A 44 13.65 -38.18 16.31
N HIS A 45 14.86 -38.21 15.73
CA HIS A 45 16.06 -37.78 16.43
C HIS A 45 15.97 -36.26 16.65
N ARG A 46 16.01 -35.86 17.93
CA ARG A 46 16.03 -34.46 18.36
C ARG A 46 17.42 -33.87 18.09
N THR A 47 17.64 -33.37 16.87
CA THR A 47 18.81 -32.53 16.59
C THR A 47 18.70 -31.25 17.40
N GLN A 48 19.69 -30.95 18.23
CA GLN A 48 19.74 -29.70 18.99
C GLN A 48 20.08 -28.55 18.04
N THR A 49 19.06 -27.88 17.49
CA THR A 49 19.24 -26.52 16.99
C THR A 49 19.40 -25.60 18.19
N SER A 50 20.58 -24.99 18.31
CA SER A 50 20.90 -23.99 19.33
C SER A 50 19.87 -22.86 19.29
N SER A 51 19.11 -22.71 20.38
CA SER A 51 18.25 -21.56 20.63
C SER A 51 19.09 -20.30 20.79
N LEU A 52 19.44 -19.65 19.68
CA LEU A 52 19.83 -18.24 19.68
C LEU A 52 18.62 -17.44 20.15
N CYS A 53 18.65 -17.07 21.44
CA CYS A 53 17.69 -16.15 22.02
C CYS A 53 17.90 -14.79 21.34
N MET A 54 17.08 -14.45 20.34
CA MET A 54 17.13 -13.11 19.76
C MET A 54 16.67 -12.11 20.82
N SER A 55 17.58 -11.19 21.14
CA SER A 55 17.33 -10.07 22.03
C SER A 55 16.27 -9.17 21.40
N TYR A 56 15.07 -9.13 22.00
CA TYR A 56 14.06 -8.12 21.67
C TYR A 56 14.55 -6.76 22.17
N THR A 57 15.21 -6.01 21.30
CA THR A 57 15.80 -4.71 21.64
C THR A 57 15.76 -3.74 20.47
N THR A 58 15.16 -2.57 20.75
CA THR A 58 15.25 -1.30 20.00
C THR A 58 14.48 -1.24 18.68
N HIS A 59 13.74 -0.14 18.48
CA HIS A 59 13.11 0.20 17.21
C HIS A 59 14.20 0.38 16.14
N GLN A 60 14.29 -0.55 15.19
CA GLN A 60 15.35 -0.53 14.18
C GLN A 60 14.93 0.36 13.01
N ILE A 61 15.42 1.60 13.06
CA ILE A 61 15.50 2.48 11.90
C ILE A 61 16.54 1.89 10.96
N HIS A 62 16.12 1.51 9.75
CA HIS A 62 17.04 1.01 8.72
C HIS A 62 17.24 2.09 7.67
N GLN A 63 18.45 2.63 7.59
CA GLN A 63 18.83 3.77 6.77
C GLN A 63 20.11 3.50 5.96
N ALA A 64 20.19 4.09 4.78
CA ALA A 64 21.37 4.11 3.93
C ALA A 64 21.39 5.39 3.08
N THR A 65 22.55 5.77 2.54
CA THR A 65 22.66 6.81 1.49
C THR A 65 22.85 6.18 0.11
N LEU A 66 22.65 6.95 -0.97
CA LEU A 66 23.06 6.51 -2.31
C LEU A 66 24.59 6.42 -2.41
N ALA A 67 25.11 5.33 -2.98
CA ALA A 67 26.55 5.07 -2.99
C ALA A 67 27.38 6.00 -3.89
N ASN A 68 26.77 6.68 -4.87
CA ASN A 68 27.42 7.70 -5.67
C ASN A 68 26.51 8.93 -5.82
N LYS A 69 27.02 10.13 -5.53
CA LYS A 69 26.23 11.38 -5.54
C LYS A 69 25.91 11.88 -6.95
N ASP A 70 26.76 11.56 -7.92
CA ASP A 70 26.69 12.09 -9.29
C ASP A 70 25.90 11.18 -10.26
N ASP A 71 25.71 9.90 -9.91
CA ASP A 71 24.99 8.94 -10.74
C ASP A 71 23.48 8.92 -10.40
N ILE A 72 22.72 9.84 -11.01
CA ILE A 72 21.27 9.60 -11.18
C ILE A 72 21.12 8.36 -12.06
N ILE A 73 20.64 7.27 -11.47
CA ILE A 73 20.39 6.04 -12.23
C ILE A 73 19.17 6.30 -13.13
N ASP A 74 19.33 6.06 -14.43
CA ASP A 74 18.23 6.22 -15.37
C ASP A 74 17.07 5.28 -15.02
N ARG A 75 15.85 5.74 -15.29
CA ARG A 75 14.62 5.03 -14.92
C ARG A 75 14.61 3.56 -15.38
N PRO A 76 14.84 3.23 -16.67
CA PRO A 76 14.98 1.84 -17.10
C PRO A 76 15.98 1.01 -16.30
N THR A 77 17.18 1.53 -16.01
CA THR A 77 18.18 0.84 -15.20
C THR A 77 17.72 0.67 -13.75
N ALA A 78 17.15 1.71 -13.14
CA ALA A 78 16.62 1.63 -11.77
C ALA A 78 15.46 0.63 -11.65
N GLN A 79 14.54 0.58 -12.63
CA GLN A 79 13.50 -0.45 -12.70
C GLN A 79 14.11 -1.86 -12.76
N GLN A 80 15.16 -2.06 -13.56
CA GLN A 80 15.84 -3.36 -13.65
C GLN A 80 16.57 -3.73 -12.35
N LEU A 81 17.25 -2.80 -11.68
CA LEU A 81 17.88 -3.04 -10.37
C LEU A 81 16.82 -3.42 -9.32
N VAL A 82 15.73 -2.66 -9.24
CA VAL A 82 14.66 -2.96 -8.29
C VAL A 82 13.99 -4.31 -8.62
N THR A 83 13.62 -4.56 -9.88
CA THR A 83 12.91 -5.79 -10.26
C THR A 83 13.79 -7.04 -10.29
N ASN A 84 15.12 -6.95 -10.51
CA ASN A 84 15.97 -8.14 -10.63
C ASN A 84 16.88 -8.41 -9.41
N MET A 85 17.18 -7.39 -8.60
CA MET A 85 18.11 -7.49 -7.46
C MET A 85 17.44 -7.18 -6.12
N LEU A 86 16.75 -6.03 -6.01
CA LEU A 86 16.21 -5.59 -4.71
C LEU A 86 14.89 -6.28 -4.36
N CYS A 87 13.96 -6.44 -5.31
CA CYS A 87 12.64 -7.05 -5.12
C CYS A 87 12.35 -8.13 -6.21
N PRO A 88 13.17 -9.19 -6.29
CA PRO A 88 13.18 -10.09 -7.44
C PRO A 88 11.90 -10.95 -7.57
N PRO A 89 11.56 -11.46 -8.78
CA PRO A 89 10.25 -12.10 -9.02
C PRO A 89 10.11 -13.47 -8.33
N ASN A 90 11.22 -14.16 -8.06
CA ASN A 90 11.23 -15.39 -7.25
C ASN A 90 10.81 -15.15 -5.78
N GLU A 91 10.78 -13.89 -5.33
CA GLU A 91 10.29 -13.49 -4.00
C GLU A 91 8.87 -12.91 -4.01
N GLU A 92 8.24 -12.75 -5.18
CA GLU A 92 6.86 -12.24 -5.32
C GLU A 92 5.87 -13.03 -4.45
N ARG A 93 6.03 -14.36 -4.41
CA ARG A 93 5.23 -15.24 -3.53
C ARG A 93 5.48 -14.96 -2.05
N SER A 94 6.71 -14.66 -1.65
CA SER A 94 7.04 -14.32 -0.26
C SER A 94 6.44 -12.96 0.12
N ARG A 95 6.49 -11.97 -0.78
CA ARG A 95 5.83 -10.66 -0.59
C ARG A 95 4.31 -10.79 -0.50
N THR A 96 3.70 -11.56 -1.40
CA THR A 96 2.26 -11.86 -1.40
C THR A 96 1.84 -12.57 -0.12
N ASN A 97 2.58 -13.60 0.30
CA ASN A 97 2.33 -14.30 1.57
C ASN A 97 2.48 -13.36 2.77
N ALA A 98 3.52 -12.52 2.81
CA ALA A 98 3.74 -11.55 3.89
C ALA A 98 2.60 -10.53 3.98
N GLY A 99 2.07 -10.08 2.84
CA GLY A 99 0.85 -9.27 2.77
C GLY A 99 -0.39 -10.02 3.29
N VAL A 100 -0.52 -11.33 3.04
CA VAL A 100 -1.63 -12.14 3.57
C VAL A 100 -1.46 -12.45 5.07
N GLU A 101 -0.24 -12.64 5.55
CA GLU A 101 0.04 -12.93 6.97
C GLU A 101 -0.07 -11.69 7.86
N ALA A 102 0.07 -10.49 7.30
CA ALA A 102 -0.22 -9.20 7.94
C ALA A 102 -1.62 -9.14 8.58
N PHE A 103 -2.61 -9.87 8.03
CA PHE A 103 -3.99 -9.91 8.54
C PHE A 103 -4.23 -10.91 9.68
N GLY A 104 -3.21 -11.67 10.08
CA GLY A 104 -3.33 -12.76 11.04
C GLY A 104 -3.96 -14.04 10.46
N GLN A 105 -3.64 -15.18 11.08
CA GLN A 105 -4.18 -16.49 10.70
C GLN A 105 -5.62 -16.71 11.17
N ASP A 106 -6.59 -15.92 10.69
CA ASP A 106 -7.99 -16.30 10.86
C ASP A 106 -8.37 -17.45 9.92
N THR A 107 -8.04 -18.65 10.38
CA THR A 107 -8.39 -19.93 9.76
C THR A 107 -9.91 -20.19 9.70
N HIS A 108 -10.74 -19.34 10.32
CA HIS A 108 -12.19 -19.40 10.21
C HIS A 108 -12.72 -18.55 9.06
N ALA A 109 -12.43 -19.04 7.86
CA ALA A 109 -12.97 -18.65 6.56
C ALA A 109 -14.35 -17.94 6.60
N LYS A 110 -14.31 -16.60 6.70
CA LYS A 110 -15.30 -15.74 6.05
C LYS A 110 -14.74 -15.35 4.69
N VAL A 111 -15.56 -15.52 3.66
CA VAL A 111 -15.31 -14.99 2.32
C VAL A 111 -14.96 -13.51 2.46
N ILE A 112 -13.80 -13.11 1.92
CA ILE A 112 -13.43 -11.70 1.87
C ILE A 112 -14.46 -11.00 1.00
N THR A 113 -15.25 -10.10 1.60
CA THR A 113 -16.28 -9.32 0.90
C THR A 113 -15.75 -7.92 0.60
N LYS A 114 -16.41 -7.14 -0.26
CA LYS A 114 -15.99 -5.75 -0.55
C LYS A 114 -15.88 -4.84 0.69
N ASP A 115 -16.68 -5.14 1.72
CA ASP A 115 -16.77 -4.39 2.97
C ASP A 115 -15.90 -5.01 4.08
N ASP A 116 -14.98 -5.91 3.71
CA ASP A 116 -14.02 -6.53 4.62
C ASP A 116 -12.83 -5.58 4.86
N PRO A 117 -12.55 -5.16 6.11
CA PRO A 117 -11.44 -4.24 6.40
C PRO A 117 -10.06 -4.84 6.06
N ARG A 118 -9.97 -6.17 5.87
CA ARG A 118 -8.74 -6.81 5.37
C ARG A 118 -8.46 -6.49 3.91
N ASN A 119 -9.41 -5.99 3.13
CA ASN A 119 -9.08 -5.50 1.78
C ASN A 119 -8.04 -4.37 1.86
N GLU A 120 -8.12 -3.53 2.89
CA GLU A 120 -7.37 -2.26 3.01
C GLU A 120 -5.85 -2.40 3.03
N TYR A 121 -5.32 -3.57 3.35
CA TYR A 121 -3.88 -3.82 3.44
C TYR A 121 -3.44 -4.90 2.43
N THR A 122 -4.24 -5.16 1.39
CA THR A 122 -3.95 -6.21 0.39
C THR A 122 -2.73 -5.81 -0.43
N TYR A 123 -1.68 -6.61 -0.36
CA TYR A 123 -0.46 -6.35 -1.14
C TYR A 123 -0.72 -6.38 -2.64
N GLY A 124 -0.27 -5.34 -3.33
CA GLY A 124 -0.23 -5.26 -4.79
C GLY A 124 0.90 -4.34 -5.23
N GLU A 125 1.53 -4.65 -6.37
CA GLU A 125 2.64 -3.86 -6.90
C GLU A 125 2.12 -2.81 -7.90
N PHE A 126 2.25 -1.53 -7.55
CA PHE A 126 1.92 -0.43 -8.47
C PHE A 126 2.99 -0.28 -9.58
N PRO A 127 2.64 0.00 -10.84
CA PRO A 127 3.63 0.10 -11.92
C PRO A 127 4.59 1.30 -11.77
N PHE A 128 5.85 1.14 -12.17
CA PHE A 128 6.87 2.18 -12.06
C PHE A 128 6.61 3.37 -13.00
N ASP A 129 6.19 3.12 -14.24
CA ASP A 129 5.90 4.20 -15.20
C ASP A 129 4.72 5.06 -14.72
N SER A 130 3.68 4.42 -14.18
CA SER A 130 2.52 5.09 -13.57
C SER A 130 2.88 5.82 -12.28
N PHE A 131 3.79 5.26 -11.47
CA PHE A 131 4.35 5.94 -10.30
C PHE A 131 5.10 7.22 -10.71
N ASP A 132 5.95 7.16 -11.73
CA ASP A 132 6.69 8.31 -12.24
C ASP A 132 5.75 9.41 -12.76
N LEU A 133 4.74 9.06 -13.57
CA LEU A 133 3.76 10.03 -14.08
C LEU A 133 3.07 10.83 -12.94
N LEU A 134 2.71 10.14 -11.85
CA LEU A 134 2.03 10.78 -10.72
C LEU A 134 2.99 11.56 -9.82
N VAL A 135 4.16 10.99 -9.50
CA VAL A 135 5.12 11.62 -8.58
C VAL A 135 5.85 12.79 -9.23
N ASP A 136 6.16 12.75 -10.53
CA ASP A 136 6.76 13.89 -11.24
C ASP A 136 5.80 15.09 -11.31
N LEU A 137 4.52 14.82 -11.60
CA LEU A 137 3.49 15.86 -11.60
C LEU A 137 3.25 16.42 -10.20
N ALA A 138 3.24 15.56 -9.18
CA ALA A 138 3.09 15.98 -7.79
C ALA A 138 4.30 16.78 -7.27
N ALA A 139 5.52 16.40 -7.64
CA ALA A 139 6.74 17.14 -7.31
C ALA A 139 6.74 18.57 -7.88
N GLY A 140 6.10 18.79 -9.03
CA GLY A 140 5.87 20.12 -9.60
C GLY A 140 4.96 21.05 -8.78
N TYR A 141 4.23 20.51 -7.80
CA TYR A 141 3.39 21.28 -6.85
C TYR A 141 4.04 21.47 -5.48
N VAL A 142 5.20 20.87 -5.21
CA VAL A 142 5.90 20.99 -3.92
C VAL A 142 6.63 22.33 -3.84
N ASP A 143 6.28 23.14 -2.85
CA ASP A 143 6.77 24.51 -2.70
C ASP A 143 8.27 24.55 -2.35
N GLU A 144 9.07 25.10 -3.26
CA GLU A 144 10.53 25.22 -3.09
C GLU A 144 10.93 26.31 -2.09
N THR A 145 10.04 27.25 -1.77
CA THR A 145 10.33 28.36 -0.85
C THR A 145 10.27 27.92 0.61
N ILE A 146 9.27 27.10 0.98
CA ILE A 146 9.16 26.47 2.31
C ILE A 146 10.40 25.62 2.61
N THR A 147 10.90 24.88 1.61
CA THR A 147 12.12 24.06 1.76
C THR A 147 13.42 24.86 1.87
N GLN A 148 13.45 26.14 1.47
CA GLN A 148 14.65 26.98 1.61
C GLN A 148 14.67 27.82 2.89
N GLU A 149 13.53 28.38 3.31
CA GLU A 149 13.50 29.29 4.47
C GLU A 149 13.45 28.58 5.83
N GLU A 150 12.67 27.49 5.96
CA GLU A 150 12.53 26.78 7.26
C GLU A 150 13.58 25.67 7.45
N ALA A 151 14.15 25.16 6.35
CA ALA A 151 14.88 23.89 6.36
C ALA A 151 16.41 24.02 6.40
N GLY A 152 16.97 25.23 6.24
CA GLY A 152 18.42 25.46 6.34
C GLY A 152 19.28 24.66 5.33
N GLY A 153 18.69 24.31 4.17
CA GLY A 153 19.32 23.47 3.15
C GLY A 153 19.01 21.96 3.24
N LYS A 154 18.05 21.53 4.06
CA LYS A 154 17.56 20.13 4.05
C LYS A 154 16.96 19.76 2.69
N ARG A 155 17.14 18.49 2.32
CA ARG A 155 16.60 17.85 1.11
C ARG A 155 15.08 17.71 1.18
N LYS A 156 14.45 17.59 0.00
CA LYS A 156 13.00 17.33 -0.11
C LYS A 156 12.71 15.90 0.40
N LYS A 157 11.60 15.69 1.12
CA LYS A 157 11.25 14.38 1.70
C LYS A 157 10.03 13.76 1.04
N MET A 158 10.20 12.54 0.52
CA MET A 158 9.14 11.70 -0.01
C MET A 158 8.85 10.54 0.96
N ILE A 159 7.58 10.32 1.29
CA ILE A 159 7.16 9.16 2.11
C ILE A 159 6.23 8.27 1.31
N ASP A 160 6.57 6.99 1.22
CA ASP A 160 5.76 5.90 0.68
C ASP A 160 4.96 5.25 1.82
N VAL A 161 3.66 5.53 1.87
CA VAL A 161 2.72 5.12 2.92
C VAL A 161 2.08 3.78 2.55
N GLY A 162 2.38 2.74 3.33
CA GLY A 162 2.04 1.36 2.97
C GLY A 162 3.02 0.80 1.92
N SER A 163 4.31 1.11 2.09
CA SER A 163 5.38 0.80 1.13
C SER A 163 5.60 -0.70 0.86
N GLY A 164 5.00 -1.60 1.65
CA GLY A 164 5.12 -3.04 1.51
C GLY A 164 6.56 -3.49 1.66
N SER A 165 7.12 -4.14 0.63
CA SER A 165 8.53 -4.52 0.58
C SER A 165 9.47 -3.40 0.16
N GLY A 166 9.00 -2.15 0.13
CA GLY A 166 9.79 -0.97 -0.24
C GLY A 166 10.04 -0.77 -1.73
N ARG A 167 9.37 -1.52 -2.62
CA ARG A 167 9.65 -1.54 -4.06
C ARG A 167 9.61 -0.14 -4.70
N LEU A 168 8.65 0.71 -4.36
CA LEU A 168 8.55 2.08 -4.87
C LEU A 168 9.53 3.02 -4.18
N ALA A 169 9.72 2.90 -2.86
CA ALA A 169 10.74 3.65 -2.12
C ALA A 169 12.17 3.41 -2.66
N PHE A 170 12.55 2.16 -2.97
CA PHE A 170 13.83 1.86 -3.65
C PHE A 170 13.93 2.54 -5.01
N TYR A 171 12.87 2.43 -5.82
CA TYR A 171 12.86 3.03 -7.16
C TYR A 171 12.98 4.56 -7.11
N ALA A 172 12.25 5.21 -6.20
CA ALA A 172 12.33 6.64 -5.97
C ALA A 172 13.73 7.04 -5.50
N GLY A 173 14.30 6.36 -4.50
CA GLY A 173 15.65 6.65 -3.99
C GLY A 173 16.73 6.60 -5.08
N LEU A 174 16.69 5.59 -5.95
CA LEU A 174 17.65 5.44 -7.05
C LEU A 174 17.46 6.46 -8.19
N THR A 175 16.25 7.01 -8.37
CA THR A 175 15.91 7.89 -9.52
C THR A 175 15.78 9.37 -9.18
N ARG A 176 15.73 9.73 -7.90
CA ARG A 176 15.44 11.09 -7.41
C ARG A 176 16.48 11.52 -6.37
N SER A 177 17.72 11.74 -6.84
CA SER A 177 18.87 12.05 -5.98
C SER A 177 18.82 13.40 -5.27
N ASP A 178 17.77 14.20 -5.46
CA ASP A 178 17.44 15.42 -4.70
C ASP A 178 16.48 15.16 -3.51
N TRP A 179 15.97 13.93 -3.35
CA TRP A 179 15.02 13.54 -2.30
C TRP A 179 15.61 12.59 -1.28
N ASP A 180 15.22 12.76 -0.01
CA ASP A 180 15.25 11.69 0.98
C ASP A 180 13.94 10.90 0.87
N VAL A 181 14.03 9.57 0.87
CA VAL A 181 12.89 8.67 0.64
C VAL A 181 12.68 7.74 1.84
N THR A 182 11.44 7.69 2.33
CA THR A 182 11.07 6.85 3.48
C THR A 182 9.91 5.91 3.13
N GLY A 183 10.13 4.61 3.25
CA GLY A 183 9.06 3.62 3.24
C GLY A 183 8.53 3.33 4.65
N ILE A 184 7.23 3.53 4.86
CA ILE A 184 6.55 3.16 6.11
C ILE A 184 5.65 1.96 5.84
N GLU A 185 5.77 0.91 6.66
CA GLU A 185 5.02 -0.34 6.51
C GLU A 185 4.58 -0.89 7.88
N ILE A 186 3.32 -1.27 8.02
CA ILE A 186 2.76 -1.78 9.28
C ILE A 186 2.98 -3.30 9.45
N GLY A 187 2.98 -4.05 8.36
CA GLY A 187 3.25 -5.48 8.31
C GLY A 187 4.74 -5.79 8.52
N HIS A 188 5.08 -6.27 9.71
CA HIS A 188 6.47 -6.63 10.08
C HIS A 188 7.17 -7.53 9.05
N GLN A 189 6.46 -8.47 8.42
CA GLN A 189 7.05 -9.35 7.41
C GLN A 189 7.39 -8.61 6.10
N LEU A 190 6.50 -7.74 5.62
CA LEU A 190 6.75 -6.90 4.45
C LEU A 190 7.92 -5.93 4.70
N HIS A 191 7.92 -5.28 5.87
CA HIS A 191 9.06 -4.48 6.32
C HIS A 191 10.36 -5.28 6.40
N SER A 192 10.33 -6.51 6.95
CA SER A 192 11.53 -7.38 7.01
C SER A 192 12.08 -7.70 5.62
N LEU A 193 11.22 -7.87 4.62
CA LEU A 193 11.63 -8.02 3.21
C LEU A 193 12.23 -6.73 2.65
N ALA A 194 11.70 -5.55 3.00
CA ALA A 194 12.31 -4.26 2.65
C ALA A 194 13.72 -4.12 3.25
N VAL A 195 13.90 -4.45 4.53
CA VAL A 195 15.21 -4.40 5.22
C VAL A 195 16.22 -5.37 4.60
N GLY A 196 15.82 -6.62 4.31
CA GLY A 196 16.67 -7.57 3.59
C GLY A 196 17.04 -7.10 2.18
N SER A 197 16.13 -6.38 1.51
CA SER A 197 16.37 -5.78 0.21
C SER A 197 17.33 -4.59 0.28
N LEU A 198 17.25 -3.78 1.35
CA LEU A 198 18.22 -2.70 1.61
C LEU A 198 19.62 -3.27 1.88
N GLN A 199 19.71 -4.34 2.67
CA GLN A 199 20.98 -5.05 2.93
C GLN A 199 21.59 -5.59 1.63
N ARG A 200 20.78 -6.11 0.69
CA ARG A 200 21.25 -6.49 -0.65
C ARG A 200 21.80 -5.29 -1.43
N GLY A 201 21.06 -4.18 -1.46
CA GLY A 201 21.53 -2.97 -2.14
C GLY A 201 22.82 -2.42 -1.55
N ILE A 202 23.06 -2.59 -0.24
CA ILE A 202 24.34 -2.27 0.39
C ILE A 202 25.45 -3.25 -0.03
N SER A 203 25.17 -4.56 -0.11
CA SER A 203 26.18 -5.55 -0.52
C SER A 203 26.55 -5.50 -2.01
N GLU A 204 25.74 -4.84 -2.83
CA GLU A 204 25.90 -4.67 -4.28
C GLU A 204 26.29 -3.22 -4.64
N ASP A 205 26.80 -2.45 -3.67
CA ASP A 205 27.29 -1.07 -3.80
C ASP A 205 26.28 -0.07 -4.41
N LEU A 206 24.97 -0.31 -4.29
CA LEU A 206 23.91 0.65 -4.66
C LEU A 206 23.66 1.68 -3.55
N PHE A 207 23.79 1.26 -2.30
CA PHE A 207 23.62 2.10 -1.12
C PHE A 207 24.80 1.96 -0.16
N GLN A 208 25.10 3.00 0.63
CA GLN A 208 26.09 2.95 1.70
C GLN A 208 25.40 3.01 3.07
N PRO A 209 25.85 2.23 4.07
CA PRO A 209 25.31 2.33 5.43
C PRO A 209 25.63 3.71 6.01
N ILE A 210 24.69 4.32 6.72
CA ILE A 210 24.95 5.57 7.44
C ILE A 210 25.92 5.27 8.60
N ASP A 211 27.09 5.90 8.57
CA ASP A 211 28.04 5.91 9.69
C ASP A 211 27.76 7.14 10.55
N ASP A 212 27.55 6.96 11.87
CA ASP A 212 27.22 8.03 12.83
C ASP A 212 28.23 9.20 12.81
N ASN A 213 29.45 8.94 12.34
CA ASN A 213 30.53 9.93 12.25
C ASN A 213 30.47 10.82 10.99
N ASN A 214 29.69 10.47 9.97
CA ASN A 214 29.74 11.09 8.64
C ASN A 214 28.40 11.75 8.25
N THR A 215 27.83 12.54 9.16
CA THR A 215 26.54 13.23 9.03
C THR A 215 26.58 14.49 8.16
N SER A 216 27.34 14.49 7.06
CA SER A 216 27.19 15.49 6.00
C SER A 216 25.88 15.24 5.26
N GLY A 217 24.83 16.01 5.59
CA GLY A 217 23.46 15.91 5.02
C GLY A 217 23.34 16.28 3.53
N GLU A 218 24.37 16.05 2.74
CA GLU A 218 24.44 16.30 1.30
C GLU A 218 23.91 15.13 0.46
N GLU A 219 23.87 13.92 1.02
CA GLU A 219 23.51 12.68 0.32
C GLU A 219 22.02 12.37 0.45
N ALA A 220 21.42 11.88 -0.64
CA ALA A 220 20.07 11.36 -0.65
C ALA A 220 19.98 10.12 0.25
N GLN A 221 19.05 10.13 1.21
CA GLN A 221 18.85 9.03 2.13
C GLN A 221 17.69 8.14 1.68
N ILE A 222 17.83 6.82 1.85
CA ILE A 222 16.72 5.88 1.81
C ILE A 222 16.53 5.26 3.19
N SER A 223 15.28 5.11 3.61
CA SER A 223 14.94 4.66 4.96
C SER A 223 13.68 3.80 4.99
N PHE A 224 13.64 2.84 5.92
CA PHE A 224 12.48 1.97 6.16
C PHE A 224 12.12 1.92 7.64
N TYR A 225 10.82 2.00 7.92
CA TYR A 225 10.26 1.97 9.27
C TYR A 225 9.11 0.97 9.37
N ASN A 226 9.13 0.14 10.41
CA ASN A 226 7.96 -0.66 10.77
C ASN A 226 7.08 0.11 11.75
N GLY A 227 5.88 0.49 11.34
CA GLY A 227 4.97 1.25 12.19
C GLY A 227 3.66 1.59 11.52
N ASN A 228 2.70 2.06 12.33
CA ASN A 228 1.38 2.46 11.86
C ASN A 228 1.35 3.97 11.58
N VAL A 229 0.92 4.34 10.37
CA VAL A 229 0.64 5.73 10.01
C VAL A 229 -0.57 6.26 10.77
N LEU A 230 -1.54 5.40 11.08
CA LEU A 230 -2.72 5.75 11.88
C LEU A 230 -2.38 5.66 13.39
N PRO A 231 -2.63 6.71 14.19
CA PRO A 231 -2.35 6.69 15.62
C PRO A 231 -3.31 5.75 16.34
N GLY A 232 -2.75 4.85 17.18
CA GLY A 232 -3.50 3.93 18.02
C GLY A 232 -3.00 2.50 17.94
N ILE A 233 -3.77 1.58 18.53
CA ILE A 233 -3.56 0.12 18.42
C ILE A 233 -4.49 -0.38 17.32
N ASP A 234 -3.93 -0.88 16.22
CA ASP A 234 -4.70 -1.56 15.19
C ASP A 234 -5.03 -3.00 15.64
N PRO A 235 -6.31 -3.42 15.65
CA PRO A 235 -6.71 -4.74 16.12
C PRO A 235 -6.24 -5.90 15.21
N TYR A 236 -5.80 -5.63 13.97
CA TYR A 236 -5.20 -6.63 13.09
C TYR A 236 -3.68 -6.74 13.31
N PHE A 237 -3.04 -5.67 13.78
CA PHE A 237 -1.59 -5.57 14.00
C PHE A 237 -1.19 -5.47 15.49
N GLN A 238 -1.97 -6.08 16.39
CA GLN A 238 -1.76 -6.01 17.85
C GLN A 238 -0.36 -6.46 18.34
N ASN A 239 0.36 -7.25 17.52
CA ASN A 239 1.71 -7.74 17.81
C ASN A 239 2.82 -6.86 17.20
N THR A 240 2.49 -5.87 16.37
CA THR A 240 3.46 -4.91 15.84
C THR A 240 3.71 -3.83 16.90
N LEU A 241 4.93 -3.76 17.41
CA LEU A 241 5.38 -2.69 18.32
C LEU A 241 5.53 -1.37 17.54
N CYS A 242 4.40 -0.70 17.30
CA CYS A 242 4.35 0.55 16.54
C CYS A 242 4.86 1.71 17.39
N ASP A 243 6.03 2.27 17.04
CA ASP A 243 6.46 3.58 17.52
C ASP A 243 5.71 4.67 16.74
N ASN A 244 4.48 4.93 17.19
CA ASN A 244 3.61 5.91 16.57
C ASN A 244 4.22 7.31 16.62
N ASP A 245 4.93 7.68 17.70
CA ASP A 245 5.53 9.01 17.86
C ASP A 245 6.63 9.25 16.82
N THR A 246 7.51 8.27 16.59
CA THR A 246 8.50 8.32 15.51
C THR A 246 7.85 8.39 14.14
N VAL A 247 6.80 7.59 13.86
CA VAL A 247 6.08 7.65 12.58
C VAL A 247 5.41 9.01 12.36
N GLN A 248 4.77 9.59 13.38
CA GLN A 248 4.18 10.92 13.27
C GLN A 248 5.26 12.00 13.07
N SER A 249 6.42 11.88 13.73
CA SER A 249 7.56 12.78 13.49
C SER A 249 8.02 12.76 12.03
N ILE A 250 8.18 11.57 11.45
CA ILE A 250 8.60 11.39 10.04
C ILE A 250 7.56 12.01 9.09
N LEU A 251 6.27 11.73 9.31
CA LEU A 251 5.17 12.30 8.53
C LEU A 251 5.08 13.83 8.63
N SER A 252 5.49 14.42 9.75
CA SER A 252 5.48 15.87 9.93
C SER A 252 6.50 16.59 9.05
N GLU A 253 7.59 15.92 8.66
CA GLU A 253 8.66 16.45 7.80
C GLU A 253 8.41 16.20 6.29
N ALA A 254 7.28 15.60 5.91
CA ALA A 254 6.99 15.22 4.53
C ALA A 254 6.78 16.44 3.61
N ASN A 255 7.45 16.45 2.45
CA ASN A 255 7.10 17.37 1.36
C ASN A 255 6.14 16.70 0.35
N LEU A 256 6.35 15.41 0.09
CA LEU A 256 5.50 14.58 -0.76
C LEU A 256 5.12 13.27 -0.06
N LEU A 257 3.84 12.94 -0.08
CA LEU A 257 3.33 11.61 0.29
C LEU A 257 2.94 10.85 -0.98
N PHE A 258 3.27 9.57 -1.06
CA PHE A 258 2.68 8.63 -1.99
C PHE A 258 1.96 7.54 -1.22
N ALA A 259 0.75 7.18 -1.62
CA ALA A 259 0.01 6.05 -1.07
C ALA A 259 -0.68 5.26 -2.19
N TYR A 260 -0.40 3.95 -2.27
CA TYR A 260 -1.15 3.04 -3.14
C TYR A 260 -2.50 2.67 -2.49
N SER A 261 -3.34 3.70 -2.30
CA SER A 261 -4.56 3.69 -1.51
C SER A 261 -5.77 3.01 -2.16
N THR A 262 -5.62 2.32 -3.28
CA THR A 262 -6.71 1.70 -4.06
C THR A 262 -7.67 0.86 -3.22
N VAL A 263 -7.17 0.26 -2.13
CA VAL A 263 -7.93 -0.57 -1.20
C VAL A 263 -8.26 0.07 0.16
N PHE A 264 -7.58 1.15 0.57
CA PHE A 264 -7.68 1.81 1.89
C PHE A 264 -9.10 2.31 2.18
N GLU A 265 -9.63 2.15 3.41
CA GLU A 265 -11.03 2.47 3.76
C GLU A 265 -11.59 3.76 3.14
N THR A 266 -12.83 3.71 2.63
CA THR A 266 -13.57 4.93 2.25
C THR A 266 -14.39 5.49 3.39
N ASP A 267 -14.71 6.78 3.34
CA ASP A 267 -15.58 7.40 4.34
C ASP A 267 -16.97 6.71 4.40
N SER A 268 -17.40 6.36 5.61
CA SER A 268 -18.63 5.59 5.84
C SER A 268 -19.91 6.45 5.75
N LEU A 269 -19.78 7.77 5.83
CA LEU A 269 -20.90 8.71 5.67
C LEU A 269 -21.03 9.16 4.21
N GLN A 270 -19.90 9.42 3.53
CA GLN A 270 -19.87 9.83 2.13
C GLN A 270 -18.71 9.18 1.36
N SER A 271 -18.87 7.90 1.01
CA SER A 271 -17.84 7.13 0.29
C SER A 271 -17.55 7.61 -1.14
N PHE A 272 -18.41 8.43 -1.74
CA PHE A 272 -18.23 9.01 -3.07
C PHE A 272 -18.61 10.51 -3.06
N ASN A 273 -17.74 11.34 -3.64
CA ASN A 273 -17.99 12.77 -3.81
C ASN A 273 -18.33 13.09 -5.29
N PRO A 274 -19.60 13.40 -5.62
CA PRO A 274 -20.01 13.66 -7.00
C PRO A 274 -19.36 14.88 -7.65
N ALA A 275 -18.93 15.89 -6.87
CA ALA A 275 -18.28 17.08 -7.41
C ALA A 275 -16.82 16.80 -7.85
N LEU A 276 -16.16 15.84 -7.19
CA LEU A 276 -14.81 15.39 -7.53
C LEU A 276 -14.82 14.20 -8.50
N GLY A 277 -15.93 13.46 -8.54
CA GLY A 277 -16.08 12.23 -9.33
C GLY A 277 -15.27 11.06 -8.75
N ALA A 278 -14.99 11.07 -7.45
CA ALA A 278 -14.02 10.19 -6.79
C ALA A 278 -14.61 9.49 -5.56
N MET A 279 -14.10 8.28 -5.26
CA MET A 279 -14.28 7.69 -3.94
C MET A 279 -13.44 8.47 -2.91
N VAL A 280 -13.93 8.62 -1.69
CA VAL A 280 -13.29 9.44 -0.65
C VAL A 280 -12.69 8.55 0.43
N LEU A 281 -11.40 8.73 0.73
CA LEU A 281 -10.70 8.05 1.84
C LEU A 281 -11.33 8.41 3.18
N SER A 282 -11.44 7.41 4.06
CA SER A 282 -12.12 7.58 5.34
C SER A 282 -11.46 8.65 6.18
N SER A 283 -12.26 9.28 7.04
CA SER A 283 -11.78 10.32 7.94
C SER A 283 -10.59 9.87 8.80
N LYS A 284 -10.40 8.57 9.08
CA LYS A 284 -9.19 8.08 9.79
C LYS A 284 -7.89 8.42 9.05
N TRP A 285 -7.86 8.22 7.73
CA TRP A 285 -6.70 8.52 6.87
C TRP A 285 -6.59 10.02 6.62
N SER A 286 -7.69 10.62 6.13
CA SER A 286 -7.70 12.02 5.71
C SER A 286 -7.40 12.98 6.86
N GLN A 287 -7.98 12.74 8.04
CA GLN A 287 -7.77 13.58 9.23
C GLN A 287 -6.41 13.36 9.86
N THR A 288 -5.90 12.12 9.95
CA THR A 288 -4.58 11.83 10.53
C THR A 288 -3.47 12.50 9.73
N LEU A 289 -3.45 12.29 8.41
CA LEU A 289 -2.45 12.91 7.54
C LEU A 289 -2.55 14.45 7.60
N ALA A 290 -3.78 14.99 7.64
CA ALA A 290 -3.99 16.42 7.84
C ALA A 290 -3.49 16.93 9.21
N SER A 291 -3.70 16.19 10.30
CA SER A 291 -3.25 16.64 11.63
C SER A 291 -1.72 16.65 11.74
N THR A 292 -1.06 15.64 11.16
CA THR A 292 0.36 15.37 11.39
C THR A 292 1.28 16.09 10.41
N CYS A 293 0.95 16.13 9.11
CA CYS A 293 1.83 16.70 8.11
C CYS A 293 1.85 18.24 8.14
N GLN A 294 2.93 18.84 7.66
CA GLN A 294 3.03 20.29 7.51
C GLN A 294 2.02 20.86 6.49
N ASN A 295 1.65 22.13 6.66
CA ASN A 295 0.83 22.84 5.67
C ASN A 295 1.58 22.90 4.33
N GLY A 296 0.88 22.74 3.21
CA GLY A 296 1.51 22.70 1.88
C GLY A 296 2.11 21.36 1.46
N VAL A 297 2.06 20.30 2.30
CA VAL A 297 2.43 18.95 1.85
C VAL A 297 1.58 18.52 0.63
N VAL A 298 2.22 17.91 -0.37
CA VAL A 298 1.55 17.32 -1.52
C VAL A 298 1.36 15.83 -1.28
N ALA A 299 0.20 15.28 -1.63
CA ALA A 299 -0.11 13.87 -1.47
C ALA A 299 -0.66 13.27 -2.79
N VAL A 300 -0.07 12.15 -3.20
CA VAL A 300 -0.54 11.28 -4.28
C VAL A 300 -1.29 10.12 -3.66
N THR A 301 -2.56 9.96 -4.04
CA THR A 301 -3.39 8.80 -3.67
C THR A 301 -3.99 8.16 -4.92
N THR A 302 -4.26 6.86 -4.87
CA THR A 302 -4.79 6.08 -6.01
C THR A 302 -6.21 5.60 -5.74
N ASP A 303 -7.08 5.76 -6.74
CA ASP A 303 -8.50 5.38 -6.84
C ASP A 303 -9.44 5.99 -5.78
N ARG A 304 -8.89 6.56 -4.72
CA ARG A 304 -9.57 7.21 -3.60
C ARG A 304 -8.86 8.53 -3.32
N ILE A 305 -9.61 9.62 -3.17
CA ILE A 305 -9.08 10.95 -2.83
C ILE A 305 -9.11 11.17 -1.31
N LEU A 306 -8.13 11.90 -0.78
CA LEU A 306 -8.21 12.50 0.57
C LEU A 306 -9.42 13.44 0.68
N ASN A 307 -10.11 13.40 1.83
CA ASN A 307 -11.34 14.14 2.04
C ASN A 307 -11.07 15.66 2.22
N PRO A 308 -11.67 16.54 1.37
CA PRO A 308 -11.50 18.00 1.48
C PRO A 308 -11.95 18.63 2.79
N ASP A 309 -12.86 17.99 3.54
CA ASP A 309 -13.35 18.50 4.82
C ASP A 309 -12.22 18.61 5.87
N HIS A 310 -11.10 17.90 5.66
CA HIS A 310 -9.90 17.95 6.51
C HIS A 310 -8.78 18.83 5.92
N GLY A 311 -9.11 19.75 4.99
CA GLY A 311 -8.16 20.72 4.42
C GLY A 311 -7.44 20.23 3.15
N TRP A 312 -7.79 19.06 2.60
CA TRP A 312 -7.17 18.55 1.38
C TRP A 312 -7.77 19.14 0.11
N LYS A 313 -7.00 19.94 -0.61
CA LYS A 313 -7.41 20.51 -1.89
C LYS A 313 -6.87 19.65 -3.05
N LEU A 314 -7.78 19.10 -3.86
CA LEU A 314 -7.42 18.49 -5.14
C LEU A 314 -6.77 19.55 -6.06
N LEU A 315 -5.58 19.24 -6.58
CA LEU A 315 -4.87 20.04 -7.58
C LEU A 315 -5.06 19.44 -8.97
N ASP A 316 -4.82 18.13 -9.11
CA ASP A 316 -4.86 17.44 -10.40
C ASP A 316 -5.27 15.97 -10.24
N ARG A 317 -5.66 15.33 -11.34
CA ARG A 317 -5.95 13.89 -11.42
C ARG A 317 -5.52 13.32 -12.76
N MET A 318 -5.02 12.09 -12.76
CA MET A 318 -4.53 11.42 -13.97
C MET A 318 -4.94 9.95 -13.97
N ASP A 319 -5.54 9.51 -15.08
CA ASP A 319 -5.73 8.09 -15.36
C ASP A 319 -4.37 7.49 -15.77
N VAL A 320 -3.96 6.40 -15.11
CA VAL A 320 -2.68 5.73 -15.33
C VAL A 320 -2.85 4.21 -15.43
N ASP A 321 -1.93 3.55 -16.13
CA ASP A 321 -1.98 2.10 -16.29
C ASP A 321 -1.75 1.41 -14.93
N ASN A 322 -2.65 0.50 -14.56
CA ASN A 322 -2.48 -0.38 -13.41
C ASN A 322 -3.05 -1.76 -13.73
N PRO A 323 -2.25 -2.69 -14.27
CA PRO A 323 -2.72 -4.02 -14.67
C PRO A 323 -3.37 -4.82 -13.53
N SER A 324 -3.00 -4.53 -12.28
CA SER A 324 -3.52 -5.20 -11.08
C SER A 324 -5.02 -4.94 -10.82
N VAL A 325 -5.57 -3.82 -11.32
CA VAL A 325 -6.97 -3.40 -11.11
C VAL A 325 -7.66 -2.84 -12.37
N TRP A 326 -7.08 -3.09 -13.56
CA TRP A 326 -7.55 -2.62 -14.88
C TRP A 326 -7.48 -1.09 -15.09
N GLY A 327 -6.43 -0.46 -14.57
CA GLY A 327 -6.23 0.99 -14.58
C GLY A 327 -6.49 1.61 -13.21
N SER A 328 -5.79 2.70 -12.89
CA SER A 328 -6.02 3.48 -11.67
C SER A 328 -6.13 4.97 -11.98
N VAL A 329 -6.82 5.70 -11.13
CA VAL A 329 -6.84 7.18 -11.13
C VAL A 329 -5.93 7.66 -10.00
N GLY A 330 -4.84 8.34 -10.34
CA GLY A 330 -4.05 9.09 -9.37
C GLY A 330 -4.69 10.44 -9.06
N TYR A 331 -4.81 10.79 -7.80
CA TYR A 331 -5.27 12.09 -7.31
C TYR A 331 -4.11 12.80 -6.62
N ILE A 332 -3.86 14.05 -7.01
CA ILE A 332 -2.79 14.88 -6.45
C ILE A 332 -3.44 15.99 -5.64
N SER A 333 -3.27 15.96 -4.33
CA SER A 333 -3.87 16.91 -3.39
C SER A 333 -2.80 17.68 -2.63
N VAL A 334 -3.09 18.91 -2.21
CA VAL A 334 -2.26 19.69 -1.28
C VAL A 334 -3.01 19.98 0.01
N LEU A 335 -2.33 19.93 1.14
CA LEU A 335 -2.90 20.28 2.44
C LEU A 335 -2.93 21.80 2.61
N GLN A 336 -4.11 22.35 2.92
CA GLN A 336 -4.33 23.77 3.20
C GLN A 336 -5.04 23.91 4.57
N LYS A 337 -4.27 24.30 5.59
CA LYS A 337 -4.70 24.48 6.99
C LYS A 337 -5.19 25.91 7.27
#